data_AF-A0A5J5LGU9-F1
#
_entry.id   AF-A0A5J5LGU9-F1
#
_cell.length_a   1.000
_cell.length_b   1.000
_cell.length_c   1.000
_cell.angle_alpha   90.00
_cell.angle_beta   90.00
_cell.angle_gamma   90.00
#
_symmetry.space_group_name_H-M   'P 1'
#
loop_
_entity.id
_entity.type
_entity.pdbx_description
1 polymer ?
#
loop_
_entity_poly.entity_id
_entity_poly.type
_entity_poly.pdbx_seq_one_letter_code
_entity_poly.pdbx_strand_id
1 'polypeptide(L)'
;MASDHYPSVPDQSTAVTEERAVANAQGALDVVQAASATVGEQLAAIDDRATAQATDAQQIADDVSSLSATIEEIAATATEVSEQSQRATDAANDGREAASDAIESMDEVRELGQAVATEVAALQEQVDRIADALAGIDRIADQTNMLALNASIEAARASDTTDTDGFAVVADEIKGLAEESQQQAAEIETTLAAVREATDDTVAQLNEAIDGIDTGAEQVTTAMARLDDVADTVAETADGIASVSAATDEQATTSEAVAERCETVSDRAAAIEDDLSEIRAARSEQTAMLDEIDDVLAAAEADRQDRLADAPTVSTGIDGIDDLCGGGLVMGGQAVFRYSDGTQVDGAIAQLCATAVAAGRAVSLTPPPSLDRSTLAAAFAATDRSLTDALDDDALFILDAFGNWDARYNVFDLERTSLAAANETTATRRDAPLVIVGNIQGEIRMMGEQAAREARYENDDGVFAPHDTVVNVINDDAVPATLGAFYSGAADQELTLARTDGREYLTLTASPRGTVGEKQPVSQLSSPPFLRIRDN
;
A
#
# COMPACT_ATOMS: atom_id res chain seq x y z
N MET A 1 -58.47 -46.43 52.89
CA MET A 1 -58.17 -45.25 52.06
C MET A 1 -56.69 -45.32 51.75
N ALA A 2 -56.36 -45.95 50.62
CA ALA A 2 -55.00 -46.13 50.16
C ALA A 2 -54.66 -44.94 49.26
N SER A 3 -53.62 -44.19 49.60
CA SER A 3 -52.95 -43.27 48.69
C SER A 3 -51.91 -44.08 47.93
N ASP A 4 -52.16 -44.38 46.67
CA ASP A 4 -51.13 -44.94 45.80
C ASP A 4 -50.13 -43.83 45.48
N HIS A 5 -48.93 -44.01 46.03
CA HIS A 5 -47.76 -43.18 45.84
C HIS A 5 -47.16 -43.55 44.49
N TYR A 6 -47.18 -42.63 43.53
CA TYR A 6 -46.50 -42.80 42.25
C TYR A 6 -44.99 -43.00 42.48
N PRO A 7 -44.33 -43.95 41.77
CA PRO A 7 -42.89 -44.11 41.86
C PRO A 7 -42.20 -42.92 41.19
N SER A 8 -41.18 -42.37 41.86
CA SER A 8 -40.27 -41.37 41.31
C SER A 8 -39.53 -41.94 40.09
N VAL A 9 -39.74 -41.34 38.92
CA VAL A 9 -39.05 -41.64 37.65
C VAL A 9 -37.73 -40.85 37.61
N PRO A 10 -36.63 -41.39 37.05
CA PRO A 10 -35.32 -40.70 37.04
C PRO A 10 -35.33 -39.42 36.20
N ASP A 11 -34.34 -38.57 36.48
CA ASP A 11 -34.01 -37.29 35.86
C ASP A 11 -33.95 -37.36 34.32
N GLN A 12 -35.07 -37.07 33.64
CA GLN A 12 -35.16 -36.96 32.18
C GLN A 12 -35.20 -35.49 31.70
N SER A 13 -35.30 -34.52 32.64
CA SER A 13 -35.36 -33.07 32.38
C SER A 13 -34.09 -32.57 31.71
N THR A 14 -32.97 -33.19 32.05
CA THR A 14 -31.64 -32.94 31.50
C THR A 14 -31.51 -33.39 30.04
N ALA A 15 -32.12 -34.52 29.65
CA ALA A 15 -31.96 -35.10 28.31
C ALA A 15 -32.53 -34.20 27.19
N VAL A 16 -33.73 -33.65 27.37
CA VAL A 16 -34.38 -32.80 26.33
C VAL A 16 -33.66 -31.46 26.16
N THR A 17 -33.11 -30.90 27.24
CA THR A 17 -32.25 -29.70 27.20
C THR A 17 -30.90 -29.98 26.51
N GLU A 18 -30.29 -31.13 26.80
CA GLU A 18 -29.03 -31.58 26.17
C GLU A 18 -29.19 -31.74 24.65
N GLU A 19 -30.32 -32.27 24.21
CA GLU A 19 -30.61 -32.56 22.81
C GLU A 19 -30.75 -31.32 21.92
N ARG A 20 -31.35 -30.24 22.44
CA ARG A 20 -31.47 -28.98 21.69
C ARG A 20 -30.16 -28.20 21.66
N ALA A 21 -29.31 -28.40 22.68
CA ALA A 21 -27.96 -27.89 22.68
C ALA A 21 -27.11 -28.53 21.58
N VAL A 22 -27.37 -29.79 21.20
CA VAL A 22 -26.65 -30.50 20.13
C VAL A 22 -26.84 -29.84 18.76
N ALA A 23 -28.07 -29.57 18.34
CA ALA A 23 -28.34 -28.95 17.04
C ALA A 23 -27.73 -27.53 16.92
N ASN A 24 -27.79 -26.74 18.01
CA ASN A 24 -27.14 -25.44 18.05
C ASN A 24 -25.60 -25.55 18.03
N ALA A 25 -25.04 -26.56 18.71
CA ALA A 25 -23.61 -26.81 18.70
C ALA A 25 -23.10 -27.23 17.31
N GLN A 26 -23.89 -28.00 16.53
CA GLN A 26 -23.54 -28.37 15.16
C GLN A 26 -23.46 -27.15 14.24
N GLY A 27 -24.46 -26.26 14.28
CA GLY A 27 -24.42 -25.03 13.47
C GLY A 27 -23.25 -24.11 13.85
N ALA A 28 -22.89 -24.04 15.14
CA ALA A 28 -21.71 -23.31 15.58
C ALA A 28 -20.41 -23.97 15.09
N LEU A 29 -20.36 -25.31 15.07
CA LEU A 29 -19.20 -26.08 14.62
C LEU A 29 -18.90 -25.84 13.14
N ASP A 30 -19.92 -25.90 12.27
CA ASP A 30 -19.80 -25.62 10.84
C ASP A 30 -19.17 -24.24 10.57
N VAL A 31 -19.62 -23.23 11.31
CA VAL A 31 -19.09 -21.86 11.20
C VAL A 31 -17.61 -21.81 11.60
N VAL A 32 -17.22 -22.51 12.66
CA VAL A 32 -15.82 -22.54 13.12
C VAL A 32 -14.94 -23.33 12.15
N GLN A 33 -15.42 -24.43 11.58
CA GLN A 33 -14.70 -25.20 10.55
C GLN A 33 -14.48 -24.36 9.28
N ALA A 34 -15.50 -23.65 8.81
CA ALA A 34 -15.40 -22.76 7.66
C ALA A 34 -14.39 -21.62 7.93
N ALA A 35 -14.43 -21.01 9.12
CA ALA A 35 -13.46 -20.01 9.52
C ALA A 35 -12.03 -20.58 9.56
N SER A 36 -11.84 -21.79 10.10
CA SER A 36 -10.56 -22.48 10.09
C SER A 36 -10.04 -22.73 8.67
N ALA A 37 -10.91 -23.09 7.72
CA ALA A 37 -10.54 -23.23 6.31
C ALA A 37 -10.00 -21.91 5.72
N THR A 38 -10.71 -20.81 5.93
CA THR A 38 -10.28 -19.46 5.49
C THR A 38 -8.94 -19.05 6.10
N VAL A 39 -8.70 -19.34 7.38
CA VAL A 39 -7.38 -19.09 8.01
C VAL A 39 -6.27 -19.83 7.28
N GLY A 40 -6.50 -21.08 6.86
CA GLY A 40 -5.52 -21.85 6.09
C GLY A 40 -5.12 -21.20 4.77
N GLU A 41 -6.10 -20.67 4.01
CA GLU A 41 -5.85 -19.94 2.78
C GLU A 41 -5.05 -18.64 3.02
N GLN A 42 -5.38 -17.93 4.11
CA GLN A 42 -4.67 -16.72 4.49
C GLN A 42 -3.21 -17.01 4.88
N LEU A 43 -2.94 -18.08 5.63
CA LEU A 43 -1.58 -18.49 5.99
C LEU A 43 -0.74 -18.83 4.76
N ALA A 44 -1.31 -19.52 3.77
CA ALA A 44 -0.62 -19.79 2.50
C ALA A 44 -0.27 -18.49 1.76
N ALA A 45 -1.20 -17.54 1.72
CA ALA A 45 -0.93 -16.25 1.08
C ALA A 45 0.11 -15.40 1.86
N ILE A 46 0.23 -15.53 3.18
CA ILE A 46 1.26 -14.84 3.96
C ILE A 46 2.64 -15.47 3.68
N ASP A 47 2.72 -16.80 3.57
CA ASP A 47 3.92 -17.56 3.21
C ASP A 47 4.49 -17.08 1.87
N ASP A 48 3.66 -17.05 0.82
CA ASP A 48 4.05 -16.57 -0.51
C ASP A 48 4.62 -15.14 -0.46
N ARG A 49 4.04 -14.28 0.38
CA ARG A 49 4.50 -12.89 0.56
C ARG A 49 5.82 -12.81 1.32
N ALA A 50 6.00 -13.63 2.35
CA ALA A 50 7.25 -13.70 3.12
C ALA A 50 8.40 -14.17 2.22
N THR A 51 8.19 -15.24 1.45
CA THR A 51 9.17 -15.75 0.47
C THR A 51 9.50 -14.71 -0.60
N ALA A 52 8.49 -14.01 -1.14
CA ALA A 52 8.72 -12.92 -2.10
C ALA A 52 9.54 -11.78 -1.47
N GLN A 53 9.23 -11.38 -0.24
CA GLN A 53 9.93 -10.32 0.48
C GLN A 53 11.39 -10.68 0.78
N ALA A 54 11.69 -11.94 1.12
CA ALA A 54 13.06 -12.43 1.27
C ALA A 54 13.83 -12.38 -0.06
N THR A 55 13.18 -12.77 -1.15
CA THR A 55 13.77 -12.72 -2.50
C THR A 55 14.07 -11.29 -2.94
N ASP A 56 13.11 -10.38 -2.75
CA ASP A 56 13.27 -8.96 -3.07
C ASP A 56 14.41 -8.33 -2.25
N ALA A 57 14.50 -8.64 -0.95
CA ALA A 57 15.56 -8.16 -0.09
C ALA A 57 16.96 -8.64 -0.54
N GLN A 58 17.07 -9.91 -0.96
CA GLN A 58 18.31 -10.44 -1.52
C GLN A 58 18.69 -9.73 -2.82
N GLN A 59 17.71 -9.49 -3.70
CA GLN A 59 17.98 -8.79 -4.96
C GLN A 59 18.44 -7.34 -4.73
N ILE A 60 17.83 -6.62 -3.78
CA ILE A 60 18.28 -5.28 -3.40
C ILE A 60 19.70 -5.32 -2.81
N ALA A 61 20.03 -6.33 -2.01
CA ALA A 61 21.39 -6.49 -1.47
C ALA A 61 22.44 -6.68 -2.59
N ASP A 62 22.11 -7.47 -3.62
CA ASP A 62 22.97 -7.66 -4.79
C ASP A 62 23.14 -6.34 -5.60
N ASP A 63 22.07 -5.57 -5.75
CA ASP A 63 22.10 -4.25 -6.38
C ASP A 63 22.98 -3.27 -5.59
N VAL A 64 22.90 -3.29 -4.25
CA VAL A 64 23.77 -2.49 -3.36
C VAL A 64 25.23 -2.90 -3.47
N SER A 65 25.52 -4.20 -3.63
CA SER A 65 26.89 -4.66 -3.90
C SER A 65 27.43 -4.09 -5.21
N SER A 66 26.58 -4.02 -6.25
CA SER A 66 26.95 -3.43 -7.53
C SER A 66 27.14 -1.90 -7.44
N LEU A 67 26.29 -1.23 -6.64
CA LEU A 67 26.42 0.19 -6.36
C LEU A 67 27.73 0.50 -5.62
N SER A 68 28.15 -0.35 -4.69
CA SER A 68 29.40 -0.20 -3.94
C SER A 68 30.62 -0.18 -4.87
N ALA A 69 30.66 -1.07 -5.87
CA ALA A 69 31.72 -1.06 -6.88
C ALA A 69 31.74 0.25 -7.70
N THR A 70 30.56 0.80 -8.00
CA THR A 70 30.45 2.07 -8.74
C THR A 70 30.90 3.25 -7.88
N ILE A 71 30.60 3.24 -6.58
CA ILE A 71 31.05 4.24 -5.61
C ILE A 71 32.58 4.24 -5.52
N GLU A 72 33.22 3.07 -5.45
CA GLU A 72 34.68 2.95 -5.45
C GLU A 72 35.30 3.53 -6.74
N GLU A 73 34.70 3.26 -7.90
CA GLU A 73 35.16 3.79 -9.20
C GLU A 73 35.04 5.33 -9.25
N ILE A 74 33.94 5.89 -8.74
CA ILE A 74 33.76 7.34 -8.65
C ILE A 74 34.79 7.95 -7.69
N ALA A 75 35.04 7.34 -6.53
CA ALA A 75 36.03 7.82 -5.57
C ALA A 75 37.46 7.83 -6.16
N ALA A 76 37.81 6.77 -6.90
CA ALA A 76 39.09 6.70 -7.62
C ALA A 76 39.20 7.78 -8.69
N THR A 77 38.14 7.99 -9.48
CA THR A 77 38.08 9.04 -10.50
C THR A 77 38.17 10.43 -9.89
N ALA A 78 37.51 10.67 -8.75
CA ALA A 78 37.57 11.95 -8.04
C ALA A 78 38.98 12.24 -7.53
N THR A 79 39.68 11.23 -7.01
CA THR A 79 41.08 11.35 -6.61
C THR A 79 41.97 11.67 -7.80
N GLU A 80 41.80 10.97 -8.93
CA GLU A 80 42.58 11.22 -10.13
C GLU A 80 42.37 12.65 -10.67
N VAL A 81 41.12 13.13 -10.73
CA VAL A 81 40.81 14.48 -11.16
C VAL A 81 41.40 15.52 -10.21
N SER A 82 41.35 15.28 -8.89
CA SER A 82 42.00 16.16 -7.90
C SER A 82 43.51 16.28 -8.13
N GLU A 83 44.20 15.16 -8.37
CA GLU A 83 45.63 15.19 -8.69
C GLU A 83 45.93 15.89 -10.02
N GLN A 84 45.09 15.68 -11.04
CA GLN A 84 45.23 16.35 -12.34
C GLN A 84 45.03 17.86 -12.20
N SER A 85 44.05 18.30 -11.42
CA SER A 85 43.84 19.72 -11.11
C SER A 85 45.05 20.32 -10.42
N GLN A 86 45.61 19.65 -9.41
CA GLN A 86 46.83 20.15 -8.74
C GLN A 86 47.99 20.32 -9.73
N ARG A 87 48.24 19.33 -10.59
CA ARG A 87 49.29 19.42 -11.62
C ARG A 87 49.04 20.54 -12.62
N ALA A 88 47.77 20.80 -12.98
CA ALA A 88 47.41 21.90 -13.87
C ALA A 88 47.62 23.28 -13.22
N THR A 89 47.30 23.41 -11.92
CA THR A 89 47.61 24.63 -11.15
C THR A 89 49.12 24.87 -11.07
N ASP A 90 49.92 23.84 -10.79
CA ASP A 90 51.37 23.95 -10.74
C ASP A 90 51.93 24.38 -12.11
N ALA A 91 51.47 23.77 -13.20
CA ALA A 91 51.87 24.14 -14.56
C ALA A 91 51.47 25.57 -14.96
N ALA A 92 50.31 26.05 -14.50
CA ALA A 92 49.89 27.42 -14.72
C ALA A 92 50.79 28.41 -13.97
N ASN A 93 51.17 28.10 -12.72
CA ASN A 93 52.09 28.90 -11.92
C ASN A 93 53.50 28.94 -12.54
N ASP A 94 54.04 27.81 -12.96
CA ASP A 94 55.33 27.73 -13.67
C ASP A 94 55.30 28.56 -14.97
N GLY A 95 54.18 28.50 -15.71
CA GLY A 95 53.96 29.31 -16.90
C GLY A 95 53.94 30.82 -16.62
N ARG A 96 53.39 31.24 -15.48
CA ARG A 96 53.37 32.65 -15.05
C ARG A 96 54.77 33.14 -14.69
N GLU A 97 55.55 32.32 -13.99
CA GLU A 97 56.94 32.65 -13.65
C GLU A 97 57.78 32.82 -14.93
N ALA A 98 57.71 31.85 -15.85
CA ALA A 98 58.42 31.94 -17.12
C ALA A 98 58.01 33.15 -17.98
N ALA A 99 56.73 33.53 -17.96
CA ALA A 99 56.25 34.72 -18.65
C ALA A 99 56.73 36.03 -17.98
N SER A 100 56.82 36.05 -16.65
CA SER A 100 57.41 37.17 -15.89
C SER A 100 58.88 37.37 -16.26
N ASP A 101 59.66 36.29 -16.28
CA ASP A 101 61.09 36.32 -16.67
C ASP A 101 61.27 36.80 -18.12
N ALA A 102 60.34 36.43 -19.01
CA ALA A 102 60.35 36.87 -20.40
C ALA A 102 60.08 38.38 -20.53
N ILE A 103 59.17 38.94 -19.72
CA ILE A 103 58.93 40.40 -19.68
C ILE A 103 60.18 41.13 -19.18
N GLU A 104 60.81 40.66 -18.10
CA GLU A 104 62.04 41.27 -17.58
C GLU A 104 63.17 41.25 -18.62
N SER A 105 63.32 40.14 -19.34
CA SER A 105 64.29 40.02 -20.43
C SER A 105 63.98 40.98 -21.59
N MET A 106 62.70 41.16 -21.94
CA MET A 106 62.28 42.11 -22.98
C MET A 106 62.57 43.56 -22.57
N ASP A 107 62.33 43.92 -21.32
CA ASP A 107 62.67 45.24 -20.78
C ASP A 107 64.19 45.50 -20.82
N GLU A 108 65.03 44.51 -20.49
CA GLU A 108 66.49 44.63 -20.59
C GLU A 108 66.94 44.84 -22.05
N VAL A 109 66.37 44.09 -23.00
CA VAL A 109 66.70 44.27 -24.43
C VAL A 109 66.21 45.63 -24.94
N ARG A 110 65.06 46.11 -24.47
CA ARG A 110 64.56 47.46 -24.79
C ARG A 110 65.52 48.54 -24.31
N GLU A 111 65.99 48.46 -23.06
CA GLU A 111 66.96 49.41 -22.49
C GLU A 111 68.27 49.41 -23.29
N LEU A 112 68.78 48.21 -23.64
CA LEU A 112 69.95 48.07 -24.50
C LEU A 112 69.74 48.71 -25.87
N GLY A 113 68.58 48.48 -26.51
CA GLY A 113 68.22 49.10 -27.79
C GLY A 113 68.21 50.63 -27.73
N GLN A 114 67.64 51.20 -26.67
CA GLN A 114 67.62 52.65 -26.44
C GLN A 114 69.02 53.23 -26.19
N ALA A 115 69.88 52.51 -25.47
CA ALA A 115 71.26 52.91 -25.25
C ALA A 115 72.04 52.94 -26.57
N VAL A 116 71.91 51.92 -27.41
CA VAL A 116 72.54 51.87 -28.74
C VAL A 116 72.01 52.99 -29.63
N ALA A 117 70.70 53.25 -29.64
CA ALA A 117 70.12 54.35 -30.42
C ALA A 117 70.70 55.72 -29.99
N THR A 118 70.94 55.91 -28.70
CA THR A 118 71.58 57.13 -28.16
C THR A 118 73.04 57.26 -28.61
N GLU A 119 73.80 56.16 -28.61
CA GLU A 119 75.20 56.15 -29.04
C GLU A 119 75.32 56.41 -30.56
N VAL A 120 74.43 55.83 -31.37
CA VAL A 120 74.37 56.08 -32.82
C VAL A 120 74.00 57.53 -33.11
N ALA A 121 73.05 58.12 -32.37
CA ALA A 121 72.73 59.54 -32.50
C ALA A 121 73.92 60.45 -32.17
N ALA A 122 74.71 60.11 -31.15
CA ALA A 122 75.94 60.83 -30.81
C ALA A 122 77.02 60.69 -31.91
N LEU A 123 77.12 59.52 -32.55
CA LEU A 123 77.99 59.31 -33.71
C LEU A 123 77.56 60.18 -34.89
N GLN A 124 76.25 60.30 -35.12
CA GLN A 124 75.68 61.13 -36.17
C GLN A 124 76.04 62.62 -35.99
N GLU A 125 75.99 63.13 -34.75
CA GLU A 125 76.45 64.48 -34.41
C GLU A 125 77.96 64.66 -34.68
N GLN A 126 78.78 63.64 -34.40
CA GLN A 126 80.21 63.68 -34.71
C GLN A 126 80.46 63.70 -36.22
N VAL A 127 79.73 62.90 -37.00
CA VAL A 127 79.80 62.89 -38.46
C VAL A 127 79.46 64.27 -39.04
N ASP A 128 78.40 64.91 -38.54
CA ASP A 128 78.01 66.28 -38.95
C ASP A 128 79.12 67.30 -38.64
N ARG A 129 79.75 67.21 -37.46
CA ARG A 129 80.88 68.09 -37.11
C ARG A 129 82.10 67.89 -37.99
N ILE A 130 82.38 66.65 -38.42
CA ILE A 130 83.49 66.37 -39.35
C ILE A 130 83.16 66.92 -40.74
N ALA A 131 81.91 66.79 -41.20
CA ALA A 131 81.47 67.36 -42.46
C ALA A 131 81.63 68.90 -42.48
N ASP A 132 81.26 69.59 -41.40
CA ASP A 132 81.48 71.04 -41.24
C ASP A 132 82.98 71.41 -41.29
N ALA A 133 83.83 70.62 -40.65
CA ALA A 133 85.28 70.82 -40.67
C ALA A 133 85.86 70.63 -42.09
N LEU A 134 85.40 69.63 -42.83
CA LEU A 134 85.77 69.38 -44.23
C LEU A 134 85.34 70.51 -45.15
N ALA A 135 84.12 71.03 -45.00
CA ALA A 135 83.68 72.23 -45.71
C ALA A 135 84.54 73.47 -45.37
N GLY A 136 85.16 73.51 -44.19
CA GLY A 136 86.20 74.47 -43.83
C GLY A 136 87.51 74.25 -44.59
N ILE A 137 87.99 73.00 -44.65
CA ILE A 137 89.21 72.60 -45.35
C ILE A 137 89.09 72.86 -46.85
N ASP A 138 87.97 72.50 -47.46
CA ASP A 138 87.70 72.73 -48.89
C ASP A 138 87.76 74.23 -49.22
N ARG A 139 87.12 75.08 -48.40
CA ARG A 139 87.23 76.55 -48.53
C ARG A 139 88.66 77.06 -48.40
N ILE A 140 89.45 76.51 -47.47
CA ILE A 140 90.86 76.88 -47.31
C ILE A 140 91.67 76.44 -48.53
N ALA A 141 91.45 75.23 -49.02
CA ALA A 141 92.12 74.70 -50.20
C ALA A 141 91.76 75.53 -51.44
N ASP A 142 90.49 75.93 -51.62
CA ASP A 142 90.05 76.82 -52.70
C ASP A 142 90.67 78.22 -52.60
N GLN A 143 90.73 78.79 -51.40
CA GLN A 143 91.43 80.05 -51.16
C GLN A 143 92.94 79.93 -51.44
N THR A 144 93.55 78.79 -51.09
CA THR A 144 94.97 78.51 -51.31
C THR A 144 95.27 78.34 -52.80
N ASN A 145 94.40 77.63 -53.53
CA ASN A 145 94.45 77.49 -54.98
C ASN A 145 94.33 78.85 -55.67
N MET A 146 93.40 79.70 -55.22
CA MET A 146 93.25 81.08 -55.69
C MET A 146 94.47 81.96 -55.39
N LEU A 147 95.07 81.84 -54.20
CA LEU A 147 96.30 82.55 -53.83
C LEU A 147 97.50 82.10 -54.67
N ALA A 148 97.64 80.79 -54.88
CA ALA A 148 98.66 80.19 -55.72
C ALA A 148 98.53 80.63 -57.18
N LEU A 149 97.30 80.61 -57.72
CA LEU A 149 97.00 81.11 -59.06
C LEU A 149 97.38 82.59 -59.23
N ASN A 150 97.03 83.43 -58.25
CA ASN A 150 97.42 84.84 -58.24
C ASN A 150 98.95 85.02 -58.18
N ALA A 151 99.65 84.18 -57.41
CA ALA A 151 101.11 84.18 -57.33
C ALA A 151 101.78 83.71 -58.64
N SER A 152 101.28 82.65 -59.29
CA SER A 152 101.76 82.19 -60.60
C SER A 152 101.55 83.26 -61.69
N ILE A 153 100.43 83.98 -61.66
CA ILE A 153 100.16 85.12 -62.57
C ILE A 153 101.17 86.27 -62.34
N GLU A 154 101.43 86.63 -61.08
CA GLU A 154 102.35 87.72 -60.76
C GLU A 154 103.82 87.35 -61.07
N ALA A 155 104.21 86.09 -60.84
CA ALA A 155 105.52 85.57 -61.24
C ALA A 155 105.72 85.61 -62.78
N ALA A 156 104.67 85.33 -63.57
CA ALA A 156 104.72 85.45 -65.03
C ALA A 156 104.80 86.92 -65.51
N ARG A 157 104.26 87.87 -64.73
CA ARG A 157 104.30 89.32 -65.03
C ARG A 157 105.63 89.99 -64.74
N ALA A 158 106.44 89.46 -63.82
CA ALA A 158 107.72 90.05 -63.38
C ALA A 158 108.94 89.72 -64.28
N SER A 159 108.71 89.42 -65.56
CA SER A 159 109.58 88.70 -66.52
C SER A 159 110.94 89.35 -66.89
N ASP A 160 111.35 90.45 -66.25
CA ASP A 160 112.62 91.18 -66.53
C ASP A 160 113.66 91.10 -65.39
N THR A 161 113.40 90.33 -64.32
CA THR A 161 114.32 90.13 -63.18
C THR A 161 114.79 88.68 -63.11
N THR A 162 116.11 88.44 -63.02
CA THR A 162 116.76 87.11 -63.14
C THR A 162 116.47 86.09 -62.01
N ASP A 163 115.53 86.36 -61.10
CA ASP A 163 115.18 85.51 -59.94
C ASP A 163 113.71 85.05 -59.89
N THR A 164 112.89 85.28 -60.94
CA THR A 164 111.44 85.00 -60.93
C THR A 164 111.04 83.55 -61.26
N ASP A 165 111.92 82.75 -61.88
CA ASP A 165 111.61 81.36 -62.28
C ASP A 165 111.36 80.42 -61.09
N GLY A 166 112.05 80.64 -59.95
CA GLY A 166 111.85 79.82 -58.75
C GLY A 166 110.50 80.06 -58.05
N PHE A 167 109.94 81.26 -58.18
CA PHE A 167 108.68 81.64 -57.54
C PHE A 167 107.46 81.06 -58.26
N ALA A 168 107.51 80.95 -59.59
CA ALA A 168 106.47 80.32 -60.40
C ALA A 168 106.35 78.81 -60.11
N VAL A 169 107.49 78.10 -59.98
CA VAL A 169 107.51 76.68 -59.63
C VAL A 169 106.89 76.41 -58.25
N VAL A 170 107.18 77.27 -57.26
CA VAL A 170 106.59 77.14 -55.93
C VAL A 170 105.08 77.41 -55.94
N ALA A 171 104.62 78.39 -56.73
CA ALA A 171 103.20 78.69 -56.84
C ALA A 171 102.42 77.54 -57.52
N ASP A 172 102.96 76.92 -58.56
CA ASP A 172 102.36 75.73 -59.19
C ASP A 172 102.36 74.50 -58.25
N GLU A 173 103.40 74.32 -57.42
CA GLU A 173 103.43 73.26 -56.39
C GLU A 173 102.35 73.49 -55.31
N ILE A 174 102.17 74.73 -54.84
CA ILE A 174 101.11 75.09 -53.88
C ILE A 174 99.72 74.86 -54.51
N LYS A 175 99.57 75.17 -55.81
CA LYS A 175 98.34 74.92 -56.55
C LYS A 175 98.01 73.43 -56.61
N GLY A 176 99.00 72.59 -56.94
CA GLY A 176 98.86 71.14 -56.95
C GLY A 176 98.47 70.57 -55.59
N LEU A 177 99.09 71.02 -54.51
CA LEU A 177 98.74 70.63 -53.14
C LEU A 177 97.32 71.07 -52.73
N ALA A 178 96.88 72.23 -53.20
CA ALA A 178 95.53 72.72 -52.95
C ALA A 178 94.47 71.90 -53.71
N GLU A 179 94.71 71.57 -54.98
CA GLU A 179 93.86 70.68 -55.78
C GLU A 179 93.82 69.25 -55.19
N GLU A 180 94.95 68.72 -54.74
CA GLU A 180 95.04 67.43 -54.05
C GLU A 180 94.27 67.45 -52.70
N SER A 181 94.35 68.55 -51.95
CA SER A 181 93.60 68.73 -50.70
C SER A 181 92.08 68.77 -50.93
N GLN A 182 91.62 69.43 -52.00
CA GLN A 182 90.20 69.42 -52.40
C GLN A 182 89.75 68.01 -52.78
N GLN A 183 90.57 67.28 -53.55
CA GLN A 183 90.26 65.92 -53.95
C GLN A 183 90.15 64.97 -52.74
N GLN A 184 91.09 65.05 -51.80
CA GLN A 184 91.03 64.30 -50.54
C GLN A 184 89.82 64.70 -49.69
N ALA A 185 89.48 65.99 -49.62
CA ALA A 185 88.29 66.45 -48.90
C ALA A 185 86.99 65.87 -49.50
N ALA A 186 86.87 65.83 -50.82
CA ALA A 186 85.72 65.24 -51.52
C ALA A 186 85.60 63.71 -51.33
N GLU A 187 86.73 62.99 -51.29
CA GLU A 187 86.75 61.55 -50.98
C GLU A 187 86.27 61.27 -49.54
N ILE A 188 86.70 62.09 -48.57
CA ILE A 188 86.25 61.98 -47.18
C ILE A 188 84.77 62.37 -47.05
N GLU A 189 84.30 63.41 -47.75
CA GLU A 189 82.90 63.82 -47.79
C GLU A 189 81.99 62.67 -48.29
N THR A 190 82.40 61.99 -49.37
CA THR A 190 81.68 60.81 -49.89
C THR A 190 81.61 59.70 -48.84
N THR A 191 82.70 59.45 -48.12
CA THR A 191 82.76 58.44 -47.06
C THR A 191 81.85 58.80 -45.88
N LEU A 192 81.83 60.07 -45.46
CA LEU A 192 80.94 60.55 -44.39
C LEU A 192 79.47 60.49 -44.77
N ALA A 193 79.13 60.77 -46.03
CA ALA A 193 77.76 60.62 -46.52
C ALA A 193 77.29 59.16 -46.39
N ALA A 194 78.13 58.19 -46.75
CA ALA A 194 77.82 56.77 -46.58
C ALA A 194 77.72 56.35 -45.10
N VAL A 195 78.58 56.90 -44.21
CA VAL A 195 78.48 56.65 -42.77
C VAL A 195 77.18 57.24 -42.21
N ARG A 196 76.80 58.45 -42.65
CA ARG A 196 75.54 59.10 -42.24
C ARG A 196 74.33 58.26 -42.62
N GLU A 197 74.26 57.83 -43.88
CA GLU A 197 73.19 56.94 -44.38
C GLU A 197 73.12 55.64 -43.55
N ALA A 198 74.27 55.01 -43.30
CA ALA A 198 74.32 53.80 -42.46
C ALA A 198 73.85 54.05 -41.02
N THR A 199 74.18 55.19 -40.42
CA THR A 199 73.69 55.56 -39.07
C THR A 199 72.19 55.84 -39.06
N ASP A 200 71.65 56.53 -40.07
CA ASP A 200 70.21 56.78 -40.21
C ASP A 200 69.43 55.47 -40.33
N ASP A 201 69.90 54.56 -41.19
CA ASP A 201 69.31 53.23 -41.37
C ASP A 201 69.38 52.40 -40.08
N THR A 202 70.48 52.51 -39.33
CA THR A 202 70.65 51.81 -38.05
C THR A 202 69.66 52.31 -37.00
N VAL A 203 69.46 53.63 -36.89
CA VAL A 203 68.46 54.21 -35.98
C VAL A 203 67.05 53.77 -36.35
N ALA A 204 66.71 53.75 -37.64
CA ALA A 204 65.41 53.27 -38.11
C ALA A 204 65.16 51.81 -37.71
N GLN A 205 66.15 50.93 -37.92
CA GLN A 205 66.08 49.51 -37.53
C GLN A 205 65.97 49.33 -36.01
N LEU A 206 66.67 50.14 -35.21
CA LEU A 206 66.59 50.09 -33.75
C LEU A 206 65.20 50.49 -33.25
N ASN A 207 64.59 51.52 -33.83
CA ASN A 207 63.23 51.92 -33.48
C ASN A 207 62.22 50.82 -33.82
N GLU A 208 62.34 50.19 -34.99
CA GLU A 208 61.49 49.06 -35.38
C GLU A 208 61.68 47.86 -34.43
N ALA A 209 62.92 47.58 -34.01
CA ALA A 209 63.21 46.53 -33.04
C ALA A 209 62.58 46.83 -31.66
N ILE A 210 62.64 48.07 -31.19
CA ILE A 210 62.00 48.51 -29.93
C ILE A 210 60.47 48.35 -29.99
N ASP A 211 59.83 48.79 -31.08
CA ASP A 211 58.39 48.61 -31.28
C ASP A 211 58.00 47.11 -31.31
N GLY A 212 58.85 46.27 -31.91
CA GLY A 212 58.69 44.82 -31.92
C GLY A 212 58.78 44.20 -30.52
N ILE A 213 59.69 44.69 -29.68
CA ILE A 213 59.83 44.27 -28.27
C ILE A 213 58.62 44.70 -27.45
N ASP A 214 58.17 45.94 -27.60
CA ASP A 214 56.99 46.46 -26.90
C ASP A 214 55.73 45.63 -27.25
N THR A 215 55.55 45.31 -28.53
CA THR A 215 54.47 44.40 -28.98
C THR A 215 54.61 43.00 -28.38
N GLY A 216 55.85 42.48 -28.30
CA GLY A 216 56.13 41.19 -27.67
C GLY A 216 55.75 41.17 -26.19
N ALA A 217 56.09 42.22 -25.44
CA ALA A 217 55.77 42.36 -24.03
C ALA A 217 54.26 42.40 -23.78
N GLU A 218 53.49 43.11 -24.62
CA GLU A 218 52.03 43.11 -24.56
C GLU A 218 51.42 41.71 -24.79
N GLN A 219 51.98 40.94 -25.72
CA GLN A 219 51.53 39.57 -25.99
C GLN A 219 51.83 38.63 -24.82
N VAL A 220 53.01 38.73 -24.20
CA VAL A 220 53.36 37.94 -23.01
C VAL A 220 52.47 38.31 -21.82
N THR A 221 52.20 39.60 -21.61
CA THR A 221 51.27 40.08 -20.58
C THR A 221 49.86 39.50 -20.79
N THR A 222 49.40 39.44 -22.04
CA THR A 222 48.11 38.81 -22.38
C THR A 222 48.15 37.31 -22.08
N ALA A 223 49.25 36.61 -22.37
CA ALA A 223 49.40 35.20 -22.04
C ALA A 223 49.37 34.95 -20.52
N MET A 224 50.00 35.80 -19.72
CA MET A 224 49.92 35.73 -18.25
C MET A 224 48.48 35.82 -17.75
N ALA A 225 47.69 36.77 -18.27
CA ALA A 225 46.29 36.90 -17.88
C ALA A 225 45.47 35.65 -18.23
N ARG A 226 45.79 34.95 -19.33
CA ARG A 226 45.16 33.67 -19.68
C ARG A 226 45.57 32.52 -18.76
N LEU A 227 46.81 32.51 -18.27
CA LEU A 227 47.24 31.53 -17.27
C LEU A 227 46.54 31.75 -15.93
N ASP A 228 46.26 33.01 -15.57
CA ASP A 228 45.41 33.34 -14.41
C ASP A 228 43.99 32.79 -14.58
N ASP A 229 43.33 33.03 -15.72
CA ASP A 229 42.00 32.47 -16.02
C ASP A 229 41.98 30.92 -15.90
N VAL A 230 43.05 30.27 -16.36
CA VAL A 230 43.21 28.80 -16.27
C VAL A 230 43.37 28.35 -14.83
N ALA A 231 44.21 29.01 -14.03
CA ALA A 231 44.42 28.67 -12.63
C ALA A 231 43.11 28.78 -11.82
N ASP A 232 42.33 29.84 -12.06
CA ASP A 232 41.02 30.04 -11.41
C ASP A 232 40.03 28.93 -11.81
N THR A 233 39.94 28.59 -13.09
CA THR A 233 39.06 27.52 -13.58
C THR A 233 39.44 26.14 -13.00
N VAL A 234 40.73 25.88 -12.85
CA VAL A 234 41.23 24.64 -12.24
C VAL A 234 40.91 24.60 -10.75
N ALA A 235 41.02 25.73 -10.04
CA ALA A 235 40.62 25.83 -8.64
C ALA A 235 39.13 25.54 -8.44
N GLU A 236 38.25 26.10 -9.29
CA GLU A 236 36.82 25.79 -9.28
C GLU A 236 36.55 24.29 -9.55
N THR A 237 37.33 23.68 -10.45
CA THR A 237 37.26 22.25 -10.73
C THR A 237 37.67 21.42 -9.51
N ALA A 238 38.70 21.84 -8.77
CA ALA A 238 39.15 21.19 -7.54
C ALA A 238 38.09 21.29 -6.42
N ASP A 239 37.41 22.42 -6.29
CA ASP A 239 36.30 22.57 -5.33
C ASP A 239 35.10 21.70 -5.72
N GLY A 240 34.80 21.63 -7.02
CA GLY A 240 33.77 20.75 -7.56
C GLY A 240 34.04 19.28 -7.26
N ILE A 241 35.28 18.82 -7.46
CA ILE A 241 35.63 17.42 -7.22
C ILE A 241 35.65 17.07 -5.72
N ALA A 242 35.99 18.02 -4.84
CA ALA A 242 35.87 17.83 -3.40
C ALA A 242 34.40 17.63 -2.97
N SER A 243 33.47 18.35 -3.61
CA SER A 243 32.03 18.17 -3.38
C SER A 243 31.53 16.81 -3.88
N VAL A 244 32.04 16.34 -5.02
CA VAL A 244 31.74 14.99 -5.54
C VAL A 244 32.24 13.93 -4.56
N SER A 245 33.48 14.04 -4.06
CA SER A 245 34.03 13.10 -3.09
C SER A 245 33.18 13.01 -1.82
N ALA A 246 32.74 14.15 -1.27
CA ALA A 246 31.89 14.16 -0.09
C ALA A 246 30.52 13.49 -0.34
N ALA A 247 29.92 13.72 -1.51
CA ALA A 247 28.67 13.05 -1.89
C ALA A 247 28.87 11.54 -2.09
N THR A 248 30.02 11.12 -2.62
CA THR A 248 30.38 9.70 -2.77
C THR A 248 30.53 9.01 -1.40
N ASP A 249 31.14 9.66 -0.41
CA ASP A 249 31.23 9.14 0.96
C ASP A 249 29.85 8.98 1.62
N GLU A 250 28.94 9.95 1.41
CA GLU A 250 27.56 9.87 1.90
C GLU A 250 26.78 8.74 1.20
N GLN A 251 27.00 8.54 -0.10
CA GLN A 251 26.43 7.41 -0.85
C GLN A 251 26.94 6.06 -0.34
N ALA A 252 28.22 5.95 0.02
CA ALA A 252 28.77 4.75 0.62
C ALA A 252 28.06 4.40 1.93
N THR A 253 27.97 5.38 2.85
CA THR A 253 27.30 5.22 4.14
C THR A 253 25.82 4.84 3.98
N THR A 254 25.13 5.47 3.02
CA THR A 254 23.73 5.17 2.72
C THR A 254 23.56 3.76 2.16
N SER A 255 24.48 3.33 1.30
CA SER A 255 24.46 1.99 0.70
C SER A 255 24.65 0.90 1.77
N GLU A 256 25.58 1.10 2.71
CA GLU A 256 25.75 0.20 3.86
C GLU A 256 24.47 0.10 4.70
N ALA A 257 23.82 1.24 4.99
CA ALA A 257 22.56 1.25 5.73
C ALA A 257 21.42 0.55 4.98
N VAL A 258 21.39 0.60 3.64
CA VAL A 258 20.42 -0.14 2.84
C VAL A 258 20.69 -1.64 2.92
N ALA A 259 21.95 -2.07 2.82
CA ALA A 259 22.33 -3.48 2.96
C ALA A 259 21.90 -4.06 4.31
N GLU A 260 22.18 -3.36 5.42
CA GLU A 260 21.77 -3.77 6.77
C GLU A 260 20.24 -3.91 6.89
N ARG A 261 19.50 -2.99 6.26
CA ARG A 261 18.03 -3.04 6.24
C ARG A 261 17.51 -4.21 5.42
N CYS A 262 18.16 -4.57 4.32
CA CYS A 262 17.81 -5.77 3.56
C CYS A 262 18.04 -7.05 4.36
N GLU A 263 19.17 -7.16 5.07
CA GLU A 263 19.43 -8.28 5.99
C GLU A 263 18.34 -8.38 7.06
N THR A 264 17.99 -7.26 7.69
CA THR A 264 16.90 -7.21 8.68
C THR A 264 15.54 -7.64 8.09
N VAL A 265 15.27 -7.29 6.82
CA VAL A 265 14.03 -7.70 6.15
C VAL A 265 14.03 -9.20 5.86
N SER A 266 15.16 -9.75 5.41
CA SER A 266 15.33 -11.19 5.18
C SER A 266 15.13 -11.99 6.47
N ASP A 267 15.76 -11.56 7.57
CA ASP A 267 15.60 -12.19 8.89
C ASP A 267 14.16 -12.18 9.38
N ARG A 268 13.45 -11.06 9.16
CA ARG A 268 12.02 -10.95 9.51
C ARG A 268 11.14 -11.84 8.64
N ALA A 269 11.46 -11.99 7.36
CA ALA A 269 10.74 -12.91 6.48
C ALA A 269 10.91 -14.36 6.95
N ALA A 270 12.13 -14.76 7.32
CA ALA A 270 12.39 -16.08 7.90
C ALA A 270 11.65 -16.30 9.22
N ALA A 271 11.62 -15.30 10.11
CA ALA A 271 10.84 -15.39 11.35
C ALA A 271 9.33 -15.54 11.11
N ILE A 272 8.79 -14.89 10.06
CA ILE A 272 7.39 -15.07 9.66
C ILE A 272 7.15 -16.52 9.20
N GLU A 273 8.07 -17.14 8.46
CA GLU A 273 7.94 -18.54 8.04
C GLU A 273 7.90 -19.51 9.23
N ASP A 274 8.73 -19.26 10.26
CA ASP A 274 8.70 -20.01 11.52
C ASP A 274 7.35 -19.84 12.25
N ASP A 275 6.88 -18.60 12.41
CA ASP A 275 5.59 -18.30 13.04
C ASP A 275 4.42 -18.97 12.28
N LEU A 276 4.45 -18.97 10.94
CA LEU A 276 3.45 -19.62 10.12
C LEU A 276 3.44 -21.15 10.32
N SER A 277 4.62 -21.76 10.52
CA SER A 277 4.74 -23.18 10.83
C SER A 277 4.05 -23.53 12.15
N GLU A 278 4.26 -22.72 13.19
CA GLU A 278 3.60 -22.88 14.48
C GLU A 278 2.08 -22.73 14.37
N ILE A 279 1.60 -21.70 13.66
CA ILE A 279 0.16 -21.46 13.49
C ILE A 279 -0.47 -22.61 12.69
N ARG A 280 0.20 -23.14 11.66
CA ARG A 280 -0.29 -24.31 10.90
C ARG A 280 -0.43 -25.54 11.78
N ALA A 281 0.52 -25.79 12.68
CA ALA A 281 0.46 -26.89 13.62
C ALA A 281 -0.73 -26.74 14.58
N ALA A 282 -0.88 -25.57 15.21
CA ALA A 282 -2.00 -25.28 16.12
C ALA A 282 -3.36 -25.39 15.41
N ARG A 283 -3.46 -24.90 14.17
CA ARG A 283 -4.67 -25.03 13.34
C ARG A 283 -4.98 -26.49 13.03
N SER A 284 -3.97 -27.30 12.71
CA SER A 284 -4.17 -28.73 12.44
C SER A 284 -4.72 -29.46 13.65
N GLU A 285 -4.23 -29.13 14.85
CA GLU A 285 -4.76 -29.65 16.12
C GLU A 285 -6.19 -29.17 16.37
N GLN A 286 -6.48 -27.89 16.09
CA GLN A 286 -7.83 -27.34 16.19
C GLN A 286 -8.81 -28.06 15.26
N THR A 287 -8.45 -28.27 13.99
CA THR A 287 -9.31 -29.02 13.05
C THR A 287 -9.59 -30.44 13.56
N ALA A 288 -8.58 -31.13 14.07
CA ALA A 288 -8.79 -32.47 14.64
C ALA A 288 -9.76 -32.46 15.83
N MET A 289 -9.67 -31.46 16.72
CA MET A 289 -10.63 -31.30 17.83
C MET A 289 -12.04 -30.99 17.34
N LEU A 290 -12.18 -30.18 16.27
CA LEU A 290 -13.48 -29.87 15.69
C LEU A 290 -14.13 -31.11 15.07
N ASP A 291 -13.35 -31.95 14.39
CA ASP A 291 -13.83 -33.22 13.84
C ASP A 291 -14.29 -34.18 14.96
N GLU A 292 -13.58 -34.23 16.10
CA GLU A 292 -14.00 -35.03 17.26
C GLU A 292 -15.31 -34.52 17.88
N ILE A 293 -15.51 -33.20 17.93
CA ILE A 293 -16.78 -32.60 18.38
C ILE A 293 -17.91 -32.93 17.40
N ASP A 294 -17.64 -32.90 16.10
CA ASP A 294 -18.63 -33.27 15.06
C ASP A 294 -19.12 -34.69 15.26
N ASP A 295 -18.19 -35.63 15.44
CA ASP A 295 -18.49 -37.05 15.70
C ASP A 295 -19.35 -37.24 16.96
N VAL A 296 -19.05 -36.51 18.04
CA VAL A 296 -19.83 -36.57 19.29
C VAL A 296 -21.24 -36.00 19.10
N LEU A 297 -21.38 -34.87 18.41
CA LEU A 297 -22.68 -34.26 18.15
C LEU A 297 -23.52 -35.12 17.21
N ALA A 298 -22.92 -35.71 16.18
CA ALA A 298 -23.58 -36.63 15.27
C ALA A 298 -24.07 -37.89 16.00
N ALA A 299 -23.27 -38.44 16.93
CA ALA A 299 -23.68 -39.56 17.76
C ALA A 299 -24.84 -39.21 18.70
N ALA A 300 -24.82 -38.01 19.30
CA ALA A 300 -25.89 -37.53 20.18
C ALA A 300 -27.21 -37.32 19.44
N GLU A 301 -27.16 -36.77 18.22
CA GLU A 301 -28.34 -36.62 17.36
C GLU A 301 -28.92 -37.99 16.95
N ALA A 302 -28.08 -38.95 16.60
CA ALA A 302 -28.51 -40.31 16.28
C ALA A 302 -29.20 -40.99 17.48
N ASP A 303 -28.64 -40.87 18.69
CA ASP A 303 -29.26 -41.40 19.91
C ASP A 303 -30.62 -40.75 20.21
N ARG A 304 -30.75 -39.43 19.99
CA ARG A 304 -32.04 -38.73 20.10
C ARG A 304 -33.06 -39.30 19.14
N GLN A 305 -32.69 -39.47 17.87
CA GLN A 305 -33.61 -39.99 16.85
C GLN A 305 -34.07 -41.41 17.21
N ASP A 306 -33.17 -42.27 17.67
CA ASP A 306 -33.51 -43.63 18.12
C ASP A 306 -34.47 -43.60 19.33
N ARG A 307 -34.23 -42.73 20.32
CA ARG A 307 -35.12 -42.60 21.49
C ARG A 307 -36.52 -42.09 21.12
N LEU A 308 -36.60 -41.09 20.25
CA LEU A 308 -37.88 -40.57 19.76
C LEU A 308 -38.60 -41.59 18.88
N ALA A 309 -37.86 -42.43 18.16
CA ALA A 309 -38.41 -43.53 17.38
C ALA A 309 -39.04 -44.64 18.24
N ASP A 310 -38.74 -44.72 19.53
CA ASP A 310 -39.36 -45.67 20.47
C ASP A 310 -40.35 -45.02 21.45
N ALA A 311 -40.37 -43.69 21.53
CA ALA A 311 -41.21 -42.95 22.46
C ALA A 311 -42.73 -43.17 22.20
N PRO A 312 -43.57 -43.14 23.26
CA PRO A 312 -45.01 -43.15 23.12
C PRO A 312 -45.51 -41.95 22.31
N THR A 313 -46.70 -42.06 21.75
CA THR A 313 -47.31 -40.98 20.96
C THR A 313 -48.52 -40.36 21.67
N VAL A 314 -48.83 -39.13 21.28
CA VAL A 314 -50.03 -38.37 21.60
C VAL A 314 -50.92 -38.37 20.35
N SER A 315 -52.08 -39.03 20.44
CA SER A 315 -53.05 -39.04 19.35
C SER A 315 -53.59 -37.63 19.09
N THR A 316 -53.66 -37.27 17.82
CA THR A 316 -54.29 -36.02 17.36
C THR A 316 -55.81 -36.13 17.32
N GLY A 317 -56.37 -37.34 17.48
CA GLY A 317 -57.79 -37.62 17.29
C GLY A 317 -58.23 -37.60 15.83
N ILE A 318 -57.27 -37.54 14.90
CA ILE A 318 -57.49 -37.64 13.46
C ILE A 318 -56.68 -38.83 12.96
N ASP A 319 -57.35 -39.95 12.74
CA ASP A 319 -56.72 -41.24 12.38
C ASP A 319 -55.67 -41.10 11.26
N GLY A 320 -55.98 -40.32 10.21
CA GLY A 320 -55.03 -40.13 9.11
C GLY A 320 -53.75 -39.36 9.48
N ILE A 321 -53.84 -38.38 10.39
CA ILE A 321 -52.64 -37.68 10.87
C ILE A 321 -51.83 -38.62 11.75
N ASP A 322 -52.51 -39.37 12.62
CA ASP A 322 -51.86 -40.34 13.50
C ASP A 322 -51.14 -41.41 12.69
N ASP A 323 -51.79 -41.97 11.66
CA ASP A 323 -51.19 -42.97 10.76
C ASP A 323 -49.98 -42.42 10.01
N LEU A 324 -50.08 -41.21 9.45
CA LEU A 324 -48.95 -40.55 8.79
C LEU A 324 -47.76 -40.42 9.73
N CYS A 325 -48.02 -39.96 10.97
CA CYS A 325 -47.01 -39.76 12.00
C CYS A 325 -46.48 -41.06 12.63
N GLY A 326 -47.00 -42.23 12.26
CA GLY A 326 -46.58 -43.52 12.83
C GLY A 326 -47.19 -43.82 14.21
N GLY A 327 -48.41 -43.34 14.46
CA GLY A 327 -49.19 -43.54 15.68
C GLY A 327 -49.57 -42.26 16.44
N GLY A 328 -49.30 -41.08 15.88
CA GLY A 328 -49.54 -39.78 16.53
C GLY A 328 -48.28 -38.94 16.72
N LEU A 329 -48.41 -37.83 17.45
CA LEU A 329 -47.28 -36.94 17.74
C LEU A 329 -46.36 -37.55 18.78
N VAL A 330 -45.05 -37.52 18.58
CA VAL A 330 -44.09 -38.13 19.51
C VAL A 330 -44.10 -37.39 20.85
N MET A 331 -44.25 -38.14 21.94
CA MET A 331 -44.23 -37.59 23.30
C MET A 331 -42.84 -37.11 23.68
N GLY A 332 -42.73 -35.90 24.23
CA GLY A 332 -41.44 -35.24 24.46
C GLY A 332 -40.77 -34.69 23.19
N GLY A 333 -41.38 -34.91 22.02
CA GLY A 333 -40.93 -34.36 20.75
C GLY A 333 -41.52 -32.98 20.45
N GLN A 334 -40.95 -32.34 19.44
CA GLN A 334 -41.39 -31.09 18.85
C GLN A 334 -42.04 -31.36 17.49
N ALA A 335 -43.34 -31.12 17.42
CA ALA A 335 -44.08 -31.09 16.18
C ALA A 335 -44.19 -29.65 15.67
N VAL A 336 -44.17 -29.49 14.35
CA VAL A 336 -44.52 -28.24 13.68
C VAL A 336 -45.71 -28.50 12.76
N PHE A 337 -46.76 -27.70 12.89
CA PHE A 337 -47.92 -27.69 11.99
C PHE A 337 -47.88 -26.41 11.17
N ARG A 338 -47.52 -26.53 9.89
CA ARG A 338 -47.50 -25.42 8.95
C ARG A 338 -48.79 -25.37 8.15
N TYR A 339 -49.27 -24.18 7.92
CA TYR A 339 -50.42 -23.95 7.07
C TYR A 339 -50.29 -22.60 6.34
N SER A 340 -51.05 -22.42 5.26
CA SER A 340 -51.12 -21.17 4.52
C SER A 340 -52.53 -20.59 4.57
N ASP A 341 -52.66 -19.30 4.32
CA ASP A 341 -53.92 -18.58 4.25
C ASP A 341 -54.90 -19.28 3.28
N GLY A 342 -56.14 -19.39 3.74
CA GLY A 342 -57.20 -20.09 3.03
C GLY A 342 -57.32 -21.58 3.34
N THR A 343 -56.37 -22.21 4.05
CA THR A 343 -56.53 -23.56 4.63
C THR A 343 -57.19 -23.51 6.02
N GLN A 344 -57.74 -24.63 6.50
CA GLN A 344 -58.40 -24.71 7.82
C GLN A 344 -57.63 -25.65 8.76
N VAL A 345 -56.76 -25.07 9.59
CA VAL A 345 -55.99 -25.79 10.62
C VAL A 345 -56.73 -25.90 11.97
N ASP A 346 -57.68 -24.99 12.21
CA ASP A 346 -58.36 -24.81 13.50
C ASP A 346 -59.03 -26.08 14.01
N GLY A 347 -59.71 -26.80 13.11
CA GLY A 347 -60.39 -28.05 13.44
C GLY A 347 -59.43 -29.15 13.90
N ALA A 348 -58.25 -29.22 13.29
CA ALA A 348 -57.21 -30.17 13.68
C ALA A 348 -56.59 -29.83 15.05
N ILE A 349 -56.33 -28.55 15.28
CA ILE A 349 -55.85 -28.07 16.59
C ILE A 349 -56.89 -28.30 17.68
N ALA A 350 -58.16 -27.99 17.42
CA ALA A 350 -59.25 -28.23 18.35
C ALA A 350 -59.41 -29.72 18.70
N GLN A 351 -59.32 -30.59 17.69
CA GLN A 351 -59.40 -32.04 17.86
C GLN A 351 -58.21 -32.58 18.65
N LEU A 352 -56.99 -32.13 18.37
CA LEU A 352 -55.79 -32.47 19.14
C LEU A 352 -55.96 -32.10 20.62
N CYS A 353 -56.40 -30.87 20.90
CA CYS A 353 -56.58 -30.40 22.28
C CYS A 353 -57.63 -31.23 23.03
N ALA A 354 -58.80 -31.47 22.42
CA ALA A 354 -59.85 -32.28 23.03
C ALA A 354 -59.41 -33.72 23.27
N THR A 355 -58.71 -34.32 22.30
CA THR A 355 -58.22 -35.70 22.38
C THR A 355 -57.13 -35.85 23.44
N ALA A 356 -56.18 -34.91 23.51
CA ALA A 356 -55.14 -34.89 24.53
C ALA A 356 -55.74 -34.80 25.94
N VAL A 357 -56.71 -33.91 26.16
CA VAL A 357 -57.41 -33.80 27.46
C VAL A 357 -58.19 -35.07 27.80
N ALA A 358 -58.89 -35.66 26.82
CA ALA A 358 -59.61 -36.93 27.02
C ALA A 358 -58.67 -38.10 27.35
N ALA A 359 -57.44 -38.08 26.83
CA ALA A 359 -56.37 -39.02 27.14
C ALA A 359 -55.66 -38.72 28.48
N GLY A 360 -56.16 -37.76 29.27
CA GLY A 360 -55.64 -37.43 30.59
C GLY A 360 -54.39 -36.55 30.58
N ARG A 361 -54.16 -35.77 29.51
CA ARG A 361 -53.10 -34.74 29.44
C ARG A 361 -53.65 -33.37 29.79
N ALA A 362 -52.78 -32.50 30.29
CA ALA A 362 -53.08 -31.07 30.31
C ALA A 362 -52.76 -30.49 28.94
N VAL A 363 -53.46 -29.43 28.52
CA VAL A 363 -53.19 -28.73 27.26
C VAL A 363 -52.99 -27.25 27.52
N SER A 364 -51.90 -26.68 27.02
CA SER A 364 -51.69 -25.23 26.92
C SER A 364 -51.84 -24.82 25.47
N LEU A 365 -52.90 -24.08 25.15
CA LEU A 365 -53.20 -23.69 23.78
C LEU A 365 -53.11 -22.17 23.65
N THR A 366 -52.23 -21.71 22.77
CA THR A 366 -52.27 -20.37 22.18
C THR A 366 -53.04 -20.49 20.86
N PRO A 367 -54.33 -20.09 20.80
CA PRO A 367 -55.17 -20.39 19.64
C PRO A 367 -54.68 -19.69 18.35
N PRO A 368 -54.79 -20.35 17.18
CA PRO A 368 -54.83 -19.66 15.89
C PRO A 368 -55.87 -18.53 15.88
N PRO A 369 -55.65 -17.42 15.16
CA PRO A 369 -56.59 -16.29 15.13
C PRO A 369 -57.99 -16.68 14.62
N SER A 370 -58.07 -17.74 13.82
CA SER A 370 -59.30 -18.30 13.24
C SER A 370 -60.01 -19.34 14.14
N LEU A 371 -59.34 -19.85 15.18
CA LEU A 371 -59.93 -20.85 16.08
C LEU A 371 -60.89 -20.18 17.07
N ASP A 372 -62.18 -20.37 16.84
CA ASP A 372 -63.22 -19.88 17.74
C ASP A 372 -63.60 -20.89 18.85
N ARG A 373 -64.26 -20.36 19.88
CA ARG A 373 -64.73 -21.14 21.04
C ARG A 373 -65.74 -22.21 20.68
N SER A 374 -66.52 -22.03 19.62
CA SER A 374 -67.57 -22.97 19.22
C SER A 374 -66.98 -24.23 18.60
N THR A 375 -65.93 -24.09 17.78
CA THR A 375 -65.16 -25.19 17.20
C THR A 375 -64.46 -25.98 18.30
N LEU A 376 -63.80 -25.30 19.24
CA LEU A 376 -63.16 -25.97 20.38
C LEU A 376 -64.21 -26.69 21.26
N ALA A 377 -65.32 -26.03 21.58
CA ALA A 377 -66.39 -26.65 22.37
C ALA A 377 -67.01 -27.87 21.68
N ALA A 378 -67.17 -27.83 20.35
CA ALA A 378 -67.65 -28.95 19.57
C ALA A 378 -66.66 -30.13 19.57
N ALA A 379 -65.34 -29.88 19.53
CA ALA A 379 -64.32 -30.92 19.69
C ALA A 379 -64.44 -31.61 21.06
N PHE A 380 -64.51 -30.84 22.14
CA PHE A 380 -64.68 -31.37 23.50
C PHE A 380 -66.00 -32.15 23.66
N ALA A 381 -67.10 -31.67 23.07
CA ALA A 381 -68.39 -32.36 23.12
C ALA A 381 -68.41 -33.75 22.45
N ALA A 382 -67.43 -34.05 21.60
CA ALA A 382 -67.22 -35.39 21.04
C ALA A 382 -66.38 -36.31 21.96
N THR A 383 -65.94 -35.82 23.11
CA THR A 383 -65.21 -36.56 24.15
C THR A 383 -66.07 -36.69 25.43
N ASP A 384 -65.55 -37.39 26.43
CA ASP A 384 -66.21 -37.55 27.73
C ASP A 384 -66.07 -36.31 28.65
N ARG A 385 -65.45 -35.20 28.20
CA ARG A 385 -65.28 -33.97 28.99
C ARG A 385 -65.80 -32.74 28.26
N SER A 386 -66.44 -31.82 28.97
CA SER A 386 -66.86 -30.54 28.39
C SER A 386 -65.70 -29.54 28.38
N LEU A 387 -65.75 -28.56 27.46
CA LEU A 387 -64.79 -27.46 27.41
C LEU A 387 -64.76 -26.67 28.73
N THR A 388 -65.90 -26.54 29.41
CA THR A 388 -65.97 -25.79 30.67
C THR A 388 -65.25 -26.55 31.79
N ASP A 389 -65.49 -27.85 31.91
CA ASP A 389 -64.83 -28.67 32.94
C ASP A 389 -63.32 -28.76 32.70
N ALA A 390 -62.89 -28.83 31.44
CA ALA A 390 -61.46 -28.83 31.11
C ALA A 390 -60.77 -27.52 31.53
N LEU A 391 -61.43 -26.37 31.36
CA LEU A 391 -60.92 -25.07 31.80
C LEU A 391 -60.97 -24.91 33.32
N ASP A 392 -61.98 -25.45 33.99
CA ASP A 392 -62.17 -25.26 35.44
C ASP A 392 -61.30 -26.22 36.27
N ASP A 393 -60.97 -27.42 35.75
CA ASP A 393 -60.18 -28.46 36.43
C ASP A 393 -58.71 -28.54 35.98
N ASP A 394 -58.09 -27.41 35.60
CA ASP A 394 -56.66 -27.32 35.25
C ASP A 394 -56.18 -28.28 34.14
N ALA A 395 -57.10 -28.72 33.26
CA ALA A 395 -56.80 -29.63 32.15
C ALA A 395 -56.61 -28.91 30.81
N LEU A 396 -57.15 -27.70 30.65
CA LEU A 396 -56.97 -26.84 29.49
C LEU A 396 -56.67 -25.42 29.95
N PHE A 397 -55.63 -24.83 29.36
CA PHE A 397 -55.21 -23.46 29.55
C PHE A 397 -55.23 -22.75 28.19
N ILE A 398 -55.94 -21.64 28.09
CA ILE A 398 -56.00 -20.83 26.87
C ILE A 398 -55.16 -19.58 27.07
N LEU A 399 -54.19 -19.38 26.19
CA LEU A 399 -53.32 -18.22 26.15
C LEU A 399 -53.77 -17.34 24.98
N ASP A 400 -54.65 -16.39 25.26
CA ASP A 400 -55.31 -15.58 24.24
C ASP A 400 -54.43 -14.41 23.79
N ALA A 401 -53.76 -14.58 22.64
CA ALA A 401 -52.93 -13.56 22.01
C ALA A 401 -53.73 -12.56 21.15
N PHE A 402 -55.02 -12.80 20.90
CA PHE A 402 -55.83 -12.01 19.96
C PHE A 402 -57.05 -11.34 20.59
N GLY A 403 -57.36 -11.62 21.85
CA GLY A 403 -58.47 -11.03 22.60
C GLY A 403 -59.84 -11.58 22.20
N ASN A 404 -59.89 -12.82 21.71
CA ASN A 404 -61.11 -13.46 21.19
C ASN A 404 -61.81 -14.36 22.23
N TRP A 405 -61.24 -14.52 23.43
CA TRP A 405 -61.71 -15.44 24.45
C TRP A 405 -62.20 -14.71 25.71
N ASP A 406 -63.36 -15.13 26.23
CA ASP A 406 -63.91 -14.54 27.45
C ASP A 406 -63.05 -14.90 28.67
N ALA A 407 -62.79 -13.91 29.53
CA ALA A 407 -62.02 -14.10 30.76
C ALA A 407 -62.63 -15.20 31.65
N ARG A 408 -61.79 -16.19 32.01
CA ARG A 408 -62.10 -17.32 32.88
C ARG A 408 -60.87 -17.74 33.67
N TYR A 409 -61.04 -18.71 34.56
CA TYR A 409 -60.00 -19.16 35.49
C TYR A 409 -58.67 -19.57 34.80
N ASN A 410 -58.75 -20.35 33.72
CA ASN A 410 -57.59 -20.77 32.91
C ASN A 410 -57.61 -20.18 31.48
N VAL A 411 -58.17 -18.98 31.33
CA VAL A 411 -58.05 -18.18 30.09
C VAL A 411 -57.22 -16.94 30.43
N PHE A 412 -55.98 -16.91 29.94
CA PHE A 412 -55.03 -15.83 30.14
C PHE A 412 -55.05 -14.87 28.96
N ASP A 413 -55.44 -13.64 29.20
CA ASP A 413 -55.31 -12.54 28.24
C ASP A 413 -53.84 -12.09 28.17
N LEU A 414 -53.17 -12.36 27.04
CA LEU A 414 -51.74 -12.10 26.87
C LEU A 414 -51.41 -10.61 26.66
N GLU A 415 -52.40 -9.75 26.40
CA GLU A 415 -52.20 -8.30 26.45
C GLU A 415 -52.06 -7.79 27.89
N ARG A 416 -52.49 -8.61 28.88
CA ARG A 416 -52.51 -8.26 30.31
C ARG A 416 -51.56 -9.11 31.15
N THR A 417 -51.23 -10.31 30.70
CA THR A 417 -50.34 -11.26 31.37
C THR A 417 -49.23 -11.66 30.40
N SER A 418 -47.96 -11.50 30.77
CA SER A 418 -46.86 -11.94 29.91
C SER A 418 -46.90 -13.44 29.64
N LEU A 419 -46.47 -13.88 28.45
CA LEU A 419 -46.42 -15.30 28.08
C LEU A 419 -45.65 -16.15 29.11
N ALA A 420 -44.49 -15.68 29.58
CA ALA A 420 -43.69 -16.37 30.59
C ALA A 420 -44.49 -16.63 31.90
N ALA A 421 -45.18 -15.61 32.41
CA ALA A 421 -46.01 -15.75 33.62
C ALA A 421 -47.23 -16.67 33.41
N ALA A 422 -47.82 -16.67 32.21
CA ALA A 422 -48.90 -17.60 31.86
C ALA A 422 -48.36 -19.04 31.82
N ASN A 423 -47.21 -19.26 31.19
CA ASN A 423 -46.54 -20.57 31.13
C ASN A 423 -46.15 -21.08 32.52
N GLU A 424 -45.58 -20.24 33.39
CA GLU A 424 -45.25 -20.59 34.77
C GLU A 424 -46.50 -20.97 35.59
N THR A 425 -47.59 -20.22 35.41
CA THR A 425 -48.87 -20.52 36.05
C THR A 425 -49.43 -21.86 35.57
N THR A 426 -49.41 -22.11 34.27
CA THR A 426 -49.81 -23.39 33.66
C THR A 426 -48.96 -24.55 34.17
N ALA A 427 -47.63 -24.37 34.20
CA ALA A 427 -46.69 -25.39 34.69
C ALA A 427 -46.89 -25.73 36.17
N THR A 428 -47.30 -24.73 36.97
CA THR A 428 -47.59 -24.90 38.41
C THR A 428 -48.94 -25.56 38.67
N ARG A 429 -49.96 -25.28 37.85
CA ARG A 429 -51.34 -25.75 38.06
C ARG A 429 -51.64 -27.11 37.45
N ARG A 430 -50.93 -27.49 36.38
CA ARG A 430 -51.19 -28.77 35.70
C ARG A 430 -50.89 -29.96 36.63
N ASP A 431 -51.78 -30.94 36.63
CA ASP A 431 -51.62 -32.22 37.35
C ASP A 431 -51.27 -33.39 36.40
N ALA A 432 -51.08 -33.11 35.11
CA ALA A 432 -50.78 -34.09 34.07
C ALA A 432 -49.71 -33.56 33.10
N PRO A 433 -49.03 -34.45 32.34
CA PRO A 433 -48.09 -34.01 31.31
C PRO A 433 -48.76 -33.10 30.28
N LEU A 434 -48.04 -32.10 29.80
CA LEU A 434 -48.57 -31.01 29.02
C LEU A 434 -48.41 -31.25 27.53
N VAL A 435 -49.47 -30.99 26.76
CA VAL A 435 -49.37 -30.77 25.32
C VAL A 435 -49.44 -29.27 25.08
N ILE A 436 -48.36 -28.68 24.61
CA ILE A 436 -48.27 -27.27 24.27
C ILE A 436 -48.62 -27.12 22.81
N VAL A 437 -49.63 -26.31 22.51
CA VAL A 437 -49.96 -25.90 21.16
C VAL A 437 -49.73 -24.40 21.05
N GLY A 438 -48.53 -24.02 20.60
CA GLY A 438 -48.08 -22.64 20.47
C GLY A 438 -48.33 -22.11 19.07
N ASN A 439 -49.08 -21.01 18.94
CA ASN A 439 -49.23 -20.30 17.67
C ASN A 439 -48.17 -19.21 17.56
N ILE A 440 -47.20 -19.43 16.67
CA ILE A 440 -46.05 -18.54 16.49
C ILE A 440 -46.45 -17.15 15.99
N GLN A 441 -47.54 -17.04 15.21
CA GLN A 441 -48.07 -15.74 14.80
C GLN A 441 -48.56 -14.92 16.01
N GLY A 442 -49.20 -15.59 16.99
CA GLY A 442 -49.65 -14.97 18.24
C GLY A 442 -48.48 -14.53 19.11
N GLU A 443 -47.45 -15.35 19.22
CA GLU A 443 -46.24 -15.03 20.00
C GLU A 443 -45.49 -13.83 19.40
N ILE A 444 -45.24 -13.82 18.09
CA ILE A 444 -44.60 -12.67 17.41
C ILE A 444 -45.42 -11.38 17.65
N ARG A 445 -46.75 -11.46 17.60
CA ARG A 445 -47.60 -10.30 17.87
C ARG A 445 -47.41 -9.75 19.28
N MET A 446 -47.22 -10.62 20.28
CA MET A 446 -47.08 -10.21 21.68
C MET A 446 -45.68 -9.71 22.03
N MET A 447 -44.61 -10.33 21.50
CA MET A 447 -43.23 -10.04 21.94
C MET A 447 -42.23 -9.70 20.83
N GLY A 448 -42.60 -9.86 19.56
CA GLY A 448 -41.69 -9.68 18.41
C GLY A 448 -40.81 -10.91 18.13
N GLU A 449 -40.18 -10.93 16.95
CA GLU A 449 -39.48 -12.11 16.43
C GLU A 449 -38.29 -12.57 17.28
N GLN A 450 -37.47 -11.62 17.75
CA GLN A 450 -36.29 -11.95 18.55
C GLN A 450 -36.68 -12.55 19.90
N ALA A 451 -37.63 -11.92 20.60
CA ALA A 451 -38.10 -12.41 21.89
C ALA A 451 -38.86 -13.73 21.73
N ALA A 452 -39.55 -13.99 20.61
CA ALA A 452 -40.15 -15.29 20.34
C ALA A 452 -39.10 -16.40 20.19
N ARG A 453 -37.92 -16.11 19.61
CA ARG A 453 -36.78 -17.06 19.58
C ARG A 453 -36.20 -17.30 20.97
N GLU A 454 -36.01 -16.24 21.75
CA GLU A 454 -35.47 -16.31 23.11
C GLU A 454 -36.43 -17.05 24.06
N ALA A 455 -37.73 -16.73 24.01
CA ALA A 455 -38.76 -17.39 24.81
C ALA A 455 -38.88 -18.89 24.51
N ARG A 456 -38.59 -19.31 23.28
CA ARG A 456 -38.44 -20.73 22.95
C ARG A 456 -37.39 -21.34 23.87
N TYR A 457 -36.14 -20.85 23.82
CA TYR A 457 -35.05 -21.36 24.66
C TYR A 457 -35.34 -21.32 26.16
N GLU A 458 -35.92 -20.22 26.66
CA GLU A 458 -36.23 -20.07 28.09
C GLU A 458 -37.31 -21.05 28.58
N ASN A 459 -38.31 -21.37 27.75
CA ASN A 459 -39.35 -22.32 28.14
C ASN A 459 -38.83 -23.76 28.18
N ASP A 460 -37.84 -24.08 27.35
CA ASP A 460 -37.18 -25.39 27.33
C ASP A 460 -36.16 -25.59 28.47
N ASP A 461 -35.68 -24.51 29.09
CA ASP A 461 -34.66 -24.52 30.15
C ASP A 461 -35.22 -24.55 31.59
N GLY A 462 -36.50 -24.88 31.77
CA GLY A 462 -37.04 -25.10 33.13
C GLY A 462 -38.56 -25.04 33.32
N VAL A 463 -39.34 -24.74 32.29
CA VAL A 463 -40.82 -24.65 32.40
C VAL A 463 -41.50 -25.93 31.93
N PHE A 464 -40.97 -26.59 30.90
CA PHE A 464 -41.53 -27.82 30.35
C PHE A 464 -40.82 -29.08 30.85
N ALA A 465 -41.60 -30.13 31.11
CA ALA A 465 -41.10 -31.42 31.50
C ALA A 465 -40.73 -32.27 30.25
N PRO A 466 -39.87 -33.29 30.36
CA PRO A 466 -39.43 -34.15 29.25
C PRO A 466 -40.53 -34.86 28.47
N HIS A 467 -41.66 -35.09 29.12
CA HIS A 467 -42.81 -35.77 28.53
C HIS A 467 -43.82 -34.79 27.93
N ASP A 468 -43.54 -33.49 27.99
CA ASP A 468 -44.38 -32.48 27.39
C ASP A 468 -44.16 -32.47 25.88
N THR A 469 -45.26 -32.51 25.12
CA THR A 469 -45.20 -32.47 23.66
C THR A 469 -45.42 -31.04 23.20
N VAL A 470 -44.50 -30.51 22.41
CA VAL A 470 -44.63 -29.15 21.85
C VAL A 470 -45.13 -29.25 20.42
N VAL A 471 -46.16 -28.47 20.08
CA VAL A 471 -46.74 -28.35 18.76
C VAL A 471 -46.74 -26.89 18.36
N ASN A 472 -45.81 -26.51 17.49
CA ASN A 472 -45.70 -25.15 16.98
C ASN A 472 -46.55 -25.00 15.72
N VAL A 473 -47.59 -24.18 15.80
CA VAL A 473 -48.48 -23.87 14.69
C VAL A 473 -47.99 -22.61 13.98
N ILE A 474 -47.70 -22.73 12.69
CA ILE A 474 -47.05 -21.68 11.88
C ILE A 474 -47.92 -21.39 10.66
N ASN A 475 -48.37 -20.14 10.54
CA ASN A 475 -48.94 -19.63 9.30
C ASN A 475 -47.79 -19.10 8.42
N ASP A 476 -47.54 -19.75 7.29
CA ASP A 476 -46.46 -19.39 6.36
C ASP A 476 -46.63 -18.00 5.73
N ASP A 477 -47.85 -17.48 5.68
CA ASP A 477 -48.13 -16.14 5.15
C ASP A 477 -47.95 -15.04 6.23
N ALA A 478 -47.99 -15.40 7.50
CA ALA A 478 -47.92 -14.44 8.62
C ALA A 478 -46.60 -14.51 9.43
N VAL A 479 -45.83 -15.60 9.31
CA VAL A 479 -44.55 -15.79 9.98
C VAL A 479 -43.41 -15.66 8.97
N PRO A 480 -42.37 -14.84 9.23
CA PRO A 480 -41.23 -14.69 8.33
C PRO A 480 -40.56 -16.03 8.01
N ALA A 481 -40.20 -16.25 6.74
CA ALA A 481 -39.65 -17.52 6.26
C ALA A 481 -38.40 -18.00 7.02
N THR A 482 -37.52 -17.07 7.43
CA THR A 482 -36.32 -17.39 8.23
C THR A 482 -36.66 -17.87 9.63
N LEU A 483 -37.73 -17.35 10.23
CA LEU A 483 -38.20 -17.79 11.54
C LEU A 483 -38.99 -19.09 11.43
N GLY A 484 -39.81 -19.27 10.40
CA GLY A 484 -40.46 -20.55 10.10
C GLY A 484 -39.43 -21.68 9.91
N ALA A 485 -38.38 -21.44 9.13
CA ALA A 485 -37.29 -22.39 8.93
C ALA A 485 -36.53 -22.74 10.22
N PHE A 486 -36.40 -21.79 11.16
CA PHE A 486 -35.80 -22.05 12.48
C PHE A 486 -36.63 -23.03 13.33
N TYR A 487 -37.96 -22.95 13.27
CA TYR A 487 -38.83 -23.91 13.95
C TYR A 487 -38.85 -25.27 13.23
N SER A 488 -38.97 -25.28 11.90
CA SER A 488 -38.93 -26.51 11.10
C SER A 488 -37.61 -27.27 11.23
N GLY A 489 -36.47 -26.57 11.24
CA GLY A 489 -35.14 -27.17 11.32
C GLY A 489 -34.85 -27.87 12.65
N ALA A 490 -35.69 -27.65 13.66
CA ALA A 490 -35.59 -28.29 14.97
C ALA A 490 -36.86 -29.09 15.32
N ALA A 491 -37.71 -29.38 14.33
CA ALA A 491 -38.91 -30.18 14.49
C ALA A 491 -38.55 -31.67 14.33
N ASP A 492 -38.95 -32.48 15.31
CA ASP A 492 -38.86 -33.94 15.18
C ASP A 492 -39.96 -34.43 14.22
N GLN A 493 -41.12 -33.78 14.22
CA GLN A 493 -42.20 -34.01 13.27
C GLN A 493 -42.66 -32.72 12.60
N GLU A 494 -42.79 -32.69 11.28
CA GLU A 494 -43.29 -31.51 10.58
C GLU A 494 -44.43 -31.90 9.64
N LEU A 495 -45.61 -31.33 9.88
CA LEU A 495 -46.82 -31.50 9.10
C LEU A 495 -47.13 -30.19 8.38
N THR A 496 -47.31 -30.25 7.06
CA THR A 496 -47.64 -29.09 6.24
C THR A 496 -48.99 -29.27 5.56
N LEU A 497 -49.96 -28.42 5.90
CA LEU A 497 -51.26 -28.32 5.27
C LEU A 497 -51.24 -27.22 4.20
N ALA A 498 -51.29 -27.60 2.93
CA ALA A 498 -51.23 -26.68 1.81
C ALA A 498 -52.40 -26.88 0.85
N ARG A 499 -52.81 -25.81 0.16
CA ARG A 499 -53.82 -25.88 -0.91
C ARG A 499 -53.15 -25.93 -2.28
N THR A 500 -53.52 -26.90 -3.10
CA THR A 500 -53.09 -27.02 -4.50
C THR A 500 -54.30 -27.33 -5.38
N ASP A 501 -54.50 -26.56 -6.45
CA ASP A 501 -55.62 -26.72 -7.40
C ASP A 501 -57.02 -26.78 -6.73
N GLY A 502 -57.22 -25.97 -5.70
CA GLY A 502 -58.49 -25.88 -4.97
C GLY A 502 -58.77 -27.05 -4.01
N ARG A 503 -57.80 -27.95 -3.79
CA ARG A 503 -57.87 -29.04 -2.80
C ARG A 503 -56.78 -28.87 -1.75
N GLU A 504 -57.06 -29.31 -0.52
CA GLU A 504 -56.08 -29.31 0.56
C GLU A 504 -55.34 -30.64 0.62
N TYR A 505 -54.05 -30.58 0.93
CA TYR A 505 -53.17 -31.71 1.09
C TYR A 505 -52.36 -31.55 2.37
N LEU A 506 -52.20 -32.65 3.10
CA LEU A 506 -51.31 -32.76 4.24
C LEU A 506 -50.06 -33.52 3.82
N THR A 507 -48.89 -33.03 4.21
CA THR A 507 -47.60 -33.69 3.96
C THR A 507 -46.84 -33.76 5.26
N LEU A 508 -46.32 -34.94 5.60
CA LEU A 508 -45.34 -35.09 6.68
C LEU A 508 -43.93 -34.96 6.09
N THR A 509 -43.16 -33.97 6.49
CA THR A 509 -41.82 -33.66 5.92
C THR A 509 -40.67 -34.15 6.79
N ALA A 510 -40.90 -34.26 8.10
CA ALA A 510 -39.98 -34.87 9.06
C ALA A 510 -40.75 -35.78 10.02
N SER A 511 -40.18 -36.92 10.39
CA SER A 511 -40.70 -37.78 11.47
C SER A 511 -39.69 -38.87 11.86
N PRO A 512 -39.58 -39.24 13.16
CA PRO A 512 -38.75 -40.36 13.59
C PRO A 512 -39.37 -41.73 13.28
N ARG A 513 -40.69 -41.79 13.04
CA ARG A 513 -41.45 -43.06 12.88
C ARG A 513 -42.45 -43.06 11.72
N GLY A 514 -42.81 -41.88 11.21
CA GLY A 514 -43.87 -41.69 10.23
C GLY A 514 -43.42 -41.84 8.77
N THR A 515 -44.39 -41.86 7.86
CA THR A 515 -44.13 -41.94 6.41
C THR A 515 -43.97 -40.53 5.82
N VAL A 516 -42.73 -40.11 5.62
CA VAL A 516 -42.42 -38.75 5.12
C VAL A 516 -42.54 -38.63 3.60
N GLY A 517 -42.87 -37.43 3.12
CA GLY A 517 -42.82 -37.02 1.72
C GLY A 517 -44.09 -37.26 0.89
N GLU A 518 -45.06 -38.03 1.39
CA GLU A 518 -46.31 -38.31 0.66
C GLU A 518 -47.36 -37.21 0.88
N LYS A 519 -47.93 -36.69 -0.22
CA LYS A 519 -49.04 -35.72 -0.17
C LYS A 519 -50.36 -36.45 -0.06
N GLN A 520 -51.01 -36.31 1.10
CA GLN A 520 -52.31 -36.93 1.36
C GLN A 520 -53.47 -35.94 1.16
N PRO A 521 -54.48 -36.23 0.33
CA PRO A 521 -55.62 -35.35 0.14
C PRO A 521 -56.49 -35.24 1.39
N VAL A 522 -56.85 -34.02 1.76
CA VAL A 522 -57.60 -33.70 2.98
C VAL A 522 -59.03 -33.24 2.66
N SER A 523 -59.98 -33.61 3.52
CA SER A 523 -61.34 -33.05 3.54
C SER A 523 -61.66 -32.41 4.89
N GLN A 524 -62.11 -31.17 4.84
CA GLN A 524 -62.65 -30.45 5.99
C GLN A 524 -64.10 -30.91 6.24
N LEU A 525 -64.45 -31.13 7.51
CA LEU A 525 -65.74 -31.61 7.99
C LEU A 525 -66.39 -30.54 8.89
N SER A 526 -67.71 -30.46 8.89
CA SER A 526 -68.46 -29.50 9.72
C SER A 526 -68.62 -29.94 11.19
N SER A 527 -68.10 -31.10 11.57
CA SER A 527 -68.19 -31.68 12.91
C SER A 527 -66.92 -32.48 13.20
N PRO A 528 -66.60 -32.76 14.48
CA PRO A 528 -65.46 -33.59 14.88
C PRO A 528 -65.39 -34.90 14.06
N PRO A 529 -64.19 -35.30 13.57
CA PRO A 529 -62.85 -34.78 13.90
C PRO A 529 -62.41 -33.54 13.09
N PHE A 530 -63.33 -32.86 12.38
CA PHE A 530 -63.13 -31.67 11.53
C PHE A 530 -62.20 -31.83 10.32
N LEU A 531 -61.28 -32.78 10.36
CA LEU A 531 -60.36 -33.09 9.29
C LEU A 531 -60.39 -34.60 9.05
N ARG A 532 -60.42 -35.01 7.79
CA ARG A 532 -60.24 -36.40 7.38
C ARG A 532 -59.27 -36.48 6.23
N ILE A 533 -58.27 -37.35 6.36
CA ILE A 533 -57.43 -37.76 5.25
C ILE A 533 -58.19 -38.76 4.39
N ARG A 534 -58.22 -38.56 3.08
CA ARG A 534 -58.87 -39.49 2.17
C ARG A 534 -57.91 -40.59 1.78
N ASP A 535 -58.37 -41.83 1.86
CA ASP A 535 -57.74 -42.94 1.14
C ASP A 535 -57.74 -42.61 -0.36
N ASN A 536 -56.59 -42.81 -1.01
CA ASN A 536 -56.41 -42.58 -2.44
C ASN A 536 -57.34 -43.43 -3.32
#